data_AF-A0A136IN27-F1
#
_entry.id   AF-A0A136IN27-F1
#
_cell.length_a   1.000
_cell.length_b   1.000
_cell.length_c   1.000
_cell.angle_alpha   90.00
_cell.angle_beta   90.00
_cell.angle_gamma   90.00
#
_symmetry.space_group_name_H-M   'P 1'
#
loop_
_entity.id
_entity.type
_entity.pdbx_description
1 polymer ?
#
loop_
_entity_poly.entity_id
_entity_poly.type
_entity_poly.pdbx_seq_one_letter_code
_entity_poly.pdbx_strand_id
1 'polypeptide(L)'
;MALRWTCFVFLVLAVGSVQALPTTHFDKFFPFWDEKLQGILRNNCSAELEVYKTGDRPEGAGLSSLITPVINCVLETLPEFQKAEMAASAVVLGLVPTILQTLGSTPAETALLALRRPFLAFLLALGSPSVAIMKTSEFMMTVRDLVEHGDTRPTTISSYRWRHVTSKWRMAMSVAEYIITGAAVANVIYLAVQLGFNAIVMFAPETIFMVPLWTFICVIIHLGGVLILYLKLKIENNGPQAGPVHQMRNPEPYSNSSSGQQYHSTAVSGPPSDSIGILRRRTTVLSEEFTPAAFQEPKRLRWRQETILVNFLIWVLSIGTLINLVLGSMIFSSLLFFSVRDVLLLVARYLVSTLVCRAIVRIELSGMKECTFYEGLDENGDGHGGQAVAAGFESDMVPLKQMHQYQRQMSN
;
A
#
# COMPACT_ATOMS: atom_id res chain seq x y z
N MET A 1 2.95 -26.98 11.70
CA MET A 1 3.27 -25.71 11.01
C MET A 1 3.43 -25.85 9.49
N ALA A 2 3.71 -27.03 8.92
CA ALA A 2 3.84 -27.23 7.46
C ALA A 2 2.53 -27.09 6.66
N LEU A 3 1.37 -27.30 7.28
CA LEU A 3 0.06 -27.30 6.60
C LEU A 3 -0.50 -25.90 6.25
N ARG A 4 0.11 -24.83 6.76
CA ARG A 4 -0.34 -23.45 6.49
C ARG A 4 0.36 -22.80 5.30
N TRP A 5 1.51 -23.32 4.89
CA TRP A 5 2.32 -22.78 3.79
C TRP A 5 1.92 -23.36 2.44
N THR A 6 1.34 -24.56 2.43
CA THR A 6 0.81 -25.19 1.21
C THR A 6 -0.33 -24.38 0.59
N CYS A 7 -1.18 -23.72 1.39
CA CYS A 7 -2.29 -22.91 0.87
C CYS A 7 -1.84 -21.66 0.09
N PHE A 8 -0.69 -21.04 0.44
CA PHE A 8 -0.25 -19.82 -0.25
C PHE A 8 0.42 -20.14 -1.60
N VAL A 9 1.16 -21.25 -1.67
CA VAL A 9 1.71 -21.77 -2.93
C VAL A 9 0.59 -22.34 -3.81
N PHE A 10 -0.43 -22.99 -3.22
CA PHE A 10 -1.62 -23.41 -3.96
C PHE A 10 -2.43 -22.22 -4.50
N LEU A 11 -2.51 -21.08 -3.82
CA LEU A 11 -3.27 -19.93 -4.34
C LEU A 11 -2.62 -19.30 -5.58
N VAL A 12 -1.29 -19.32 -5.67
CA VAL A 12 -0.53 -18.86 -6.85
C VAL A 12 -0.58 -19.91 -7.98
N LEU A 13 -0.66 -21.20 -7.65
CA LEU A 13 -0.79 -22.30 -8.63
C LEU A 13 -2.25 -22.60 -9.03
N ALA A 14 -3.24 -22.11 -8.28
CA ALA A 14 -4.67 -22.31 -8.54
C ALA A 14 -5.31 -21.17 -9.35
N VAL A 15 -4.51 -20.28 -9.95
CA VAL A 15 -4.99 -19.47 -11.07
C VAL A 15 -5.10 -20.41 -12.27
N GLY A 16 -6.19 -21.19 -12.30
CA GLY A 16 -6.59 -21.89 -13.51
C GLY A 16 -6.65 -20.88 -14.64
N SER A 17 -6.11 -21.22 -15.80
CA SER A 17 -6.29 -20.42 -17.01
C SER A 17 -7.78 -20.32 -17.27
N VAL A 18 -8.40 -19.19 -16.91
CA VAL A 18 -9.76 -18.86 -17.32
C VAL A 18 -9.68 -18.67 -18.83
N GLN A 19 -10.00 -19.74 -19.57
CA GLN A 19 -10.08 -19.70 -21.03
C GLN A 19 -11.42 -19.08 -21.41
N ALA A 20 -11.53 -17.76 -21.27
CA ALA A 20 -12.51 -17.02 -22.04
C ALA A 20 -11.88 -16.82 -23.41
N LEU A 21 -12.42 -17.44 -24.47
CA LEU A 21 -12.09 -17.04 -25.84
C LEU A 21 -12.64 -15.62 -26.01
N PRO A 22 -11.81 -14.58 -26.11
CA PRO A 22 -12.35 -13.25 -26.24
C PRO A 22 -12.80 -13.09 -27.69
N THR A 23 -14.09 -13.10 -27.93
CA THR A 23 -14.73 -12.76 -29.22
C THR A 23 -15.21 -11.31 -29.27
N THR A 24 -14.83 -10.51 -28.26
CA THR A 24 -15.38 -9.17 -28.01
C THR A 24 -14.36 -8.03 -28.11
N HIS A 25 -13.07 -8.32 -28.36
CA HIS A 25 -12.03 -7.28 -28.42
C HIS A 25 -12.30 -6.22 -29.51
N PHE A 26 -12.94 -6.63 -30.60
CA PHE A 26 -13.23 -5.76 -31.74
C PHE A 26 -14.62 -5.14 -31.71
N ASP A 27 -15.40 -5.36 -30.64
CA ASP A 27 -16.74 -4.76 -30.54
C ASP A 27 -16.68 -3.26 -30.22
N LYS A 28 -15.61 -2.82 -29.55
CA LYS A 28 -15.42 -1.42 -29.16
C LYS A 28 -13.95 -1.09 -28.91
N PHE A 29 -13.49 0.01 -29.49
CA PHE A 29 -12.15 0.54 -29.24
C PHE A 29 -12.21 1.80 -28.37
N PHE A 30 -11.06 2.47 -28.21
CA PHE A 30 -11.00 3.76 -27.57
C PHE A 30 -11.70 4.86 -28.40
N PRO A 31 -12.36 5.84 -27.76
CA PRO A 31 -13.28 6.76 -28.43
C PRO A 31 -12.69 7.50 -29.63
N PHE A 32 -11.40 7.82 -29.61
CA PHE A 32 -10.79 8.57 -30.71
C PHE A 32 -10.57 7.74 -31.98
N TRP A 33 -10.33 6.43 -31.84
CA TRP A 33 -10.10 5.52 -32.97
C TRP A 33 -11.27 4.60 -33.28
N ASP A 34 -12.30 4.54 -32.43
CA ASP A 34 -13.43 3.63 -32.55
C ASP A 34 -14.12 3.72 -33.91
N GLU A 35 -14.62 4.88 -34.32
CA GLU A 35 -15.33 5.04 -35.60
C GLU A 35 -14.46 4.61 -36.79
N LYS A 36 -13.17 4.97 -36.76
CA LYS A 36 -12.23 4.63 -37.84
C LYS A 36 -11.97 3.13 -37.91
N LEU A 37 -11.62 2.50 -36.79
CA LEU A 37 -11.29 1.08 -36.74
C LEU A 37 -12.54 0.23 -37.02
N GLN A 38 -13.71 0.64 -36.51
CA GLN A 38 -14.98 0.01 -36.85
C GLN A 38 -15.29 0.14 -38.35
N GLY A 39 -14.96 1.26 -38.98
CA GLY A 39 -15.05 1.44 -40.43
C GLY A 39 -14.16 0.45 -41.21
N ILE A 40 -12.90 0.28 -40.79
CA ILE A 40 -11.97 -0.69 -41.39
C ILE A 40 -12.50 -2.12 -41.22
N LEU A 41 -12.96 -2.46 -40.01
CA LEU A 41 -13.51 -3.78 -39.72
C LEU A 41 -14.72 -4.12 -40.59
N ARG A 42 -15.62 -3.16 -40.82
CA ARG A 42 -16.84 -3.37 -41.63
C ARG A 42 -16.57 -3.43 -43.13
N ASN A 43 -15.65 -2.61 -43.62
CA ASN A 43 -15.47 -2.41 -45.06
C ASN A 43 -14.33 -3.26 -45.66
N ASN A 44 -13.31 -3.58 -44.88
CA ASN A 44 -12.09 -4.21 -45.38
C ASN A 44 -11.80 -5.56 -44.71
N CYS A 45 -12.15 -5.72 -43.42
CA CYS A 45 -11.79 -6.91 -42.62
C CYS A 45 -13.01 -7.69 -42.12
N SER A 46 -14.13 -7.63 -42.85
CA SER A 46 -15.39 -8.24 -42.41
C SER A 46 -15.32 -9.76 -42.39
N ALA A 47 -14.63 -10.38 -43.35
CA ALA A 47 -14.48 -11.82 -43.44
C ALA A 47 -13.70 -12.39 -42.24
N GLU A 48 -12.56 -11.80 -41.90
CA GLU A 48 -11.75 -12.20 -40.75
C GLU A 48 -12.51 -11.96 -39.44
N LEU A 49 -13.24 -10.85 -39.34
CA LEU A 49 -14.05 -10.53 -38.17
C LEU A 49 -15.18 -11.53 -37.96
N GLU A 50 -15.86 -11.96 -39.02
CA GLU A 50 -16.92 -12.98 -38.94
C GLU A 50 -16.38 -14.31 -38.42
N VAL A 51 -15.23 -14.76 -38.94
CA VAL A 51 -14.55 -15.97 -38.45
C VAL A 51 -14.11 -15.82 -37.00
N TYR A 52 -13.57 -14.67 -36.61
CA TYR A 52 -13.23 -14.41 -35.22
C TYR A 52 -14.45 -14.49 -34.28
N LYS A 53 -15.62 -13.99 -34.73
CA LYS A 53 -16.85 -13.97 -33.94
C LYS A 53 -17.49 -15.34 -33.76
N THR A 54 -17.19 -16.34 -34.61
CA THR A 54 -17.69 -17.70 -34.39
C THR A 54 -17.09 -18.32 -33.13
N GLY A 55 -15.86 -17.95 -32.79
CA GLY A 55 -15.10 -18.58 -31.70
C GLY A 55 -14.64 -20.02 -32.01
N ASP A 56 -14.90 -20.52 -33.21
CA ASP A 56 -14.59 -21.89 -33.61
C ASP A 56 -13.11 -22.00 -34.00
N ARG A 57 -12.29 -22.49 -33.08
CA ARG A 57 -10.86 -22.70 -33.32
C ARG A 57 -10.61 -24.05 -33.99
N PRO A 58 -9.83 -24.12 -35.09
CA PRO A 58 -9.41 -25.38 -35.69
C PRO A 58 -8.63 -26.25 -34.69
N GLU A 59 -8.83 -27.57 -34.73
CA GLU A 59 -8.08 -28.50 -33.87
C GLU A 59 -6.57 -28.38 -34.13
N GLY A 60 -5.78 -28.27 -33.05
CA GLY A 60 -4.32 -28.12 -33.12
C GLY A 60 -3.83 -26.71 -33.46
N ALA A 61 -4.72 -25.73 -33.69
CA ALA A 61 -4.30 -24.34 -33.91
C ALA A 61 -3.87 -23.65 -32.60
N GLY A 62 -2.93 -22.70 -32.72
CA GLY A 62 -2.47 -21.89 -31.60
C GLY A 62 -3.59 -21.03 -30.99
N LEU A 63 -3.43 -20.61 -29.72
CA LEU A 63 -4.46 -19.86 -28.99
C LEU A 63 -4.88 -18.57 -29.70
N SER A 64 -3.92 -17.89 -30.35
CA SER A 64 -4.12 -16.62 -31.03
C SER A 64 -4.57 -16.76 -32.50
N SER A 65 -4.89 -17.97 -32.98
CA SER A 65 -5.18 -18.23 -34.40
C SER A 65 -6.41 -17.49 -34.95
N LEU A 66 -7.40 -17.21 -34.09
CA LEU A 66 -8.63 -16.50 -34.48
C LEU A 66 -8.44 -14.98 -34.49
N ILE A 67 -7.65 -14.44 -33.57
CA ILE A 67 -7.51 -12.99 -33.41
C ILE A 67 -6.43 -12.38 -34.32
N THR A 68 -5.34 -13.12 -34.57
CA THR A 68 -4.20 -12.64 -35.37
C THR A 68 -4.59 -12.23 -36.80
N PRO A 69 -5.44 -12.97 -37.54
CA PRO A 69 -5.87 -12.56 -38.87
C PRO A 69 -6.58 -11.20 -38.89
N VAL A 70 -7.45 -10.93 -37.92
CA VAL A 70 -8.14 -9.63 -37.81
C VAL A 70 -7.15 -8.51 -37.51
N ILE A 71 -6.22 -8.73 -36.58
CA ILE A 71 -5.16 -7.76 -36.26
C ILE A 71 -4.35 -7.43 -37.52
N ASN A 72 -3.93 -8.45 -38.28
CA ASN A 72 -3.14 -8.27 -39.49
C ASN A 72 -3.92 -7.48 -40.55
N CYS A 73 -5.18 -7.82 -40.82
CA CYS A 73 -6.00 -7.09 -41.79
C CYS A 73 -6.17 -5.61 -41.41
N VAL A 74 -6.44 -5.32 -40.13
CA VAL A 74 -6.56 -3.94 -39.64
C VAL A 74 -5.23 -3.20 -39.81
N LEU A 75 -4.10 -3.81 -39.42
CA LEU A 75 -2.78 -3.21 -39.56
C LEU A 75 -2.42 -2.99 -41.04
N GLU A 76 -2.71 -3.91 -41.94
CA GLU A 76 -2.45 -3.74 -43.38
C GLU A 76 -3.25 -2.58 -43.98
N THR A 77 -4.49 -2.39 -43.54
CA THR A 77 -5.37 -1.31 -44.02
C THR A 77 -5.03 0.07 -43.42
N LEU A 78 -4.42 0.10 -42.24
CA LEU A 78 -4.09 1.36 -41.57
C LEU A 78 -3.02 2.15 -42.34
N PRO A 79 -3.20 3.47 -42.55
CA PRO A 79 -2.17 4.33 -43.12
C PRO A 79 -0.88 4.34 -42.28
N GLU A 80 0.27 4.45 -42.93
CA GLU A 80 1.59 4.45 -42.28
C GLU A 80 1.73 5.51 -41.18
N PHE A 81 1.15 6.70 -41.38
CA PHE A 81 1.12 7.75 -40.35
C PHE A 81 0.45 7.28 -39.04
N GLN A 82 -0.62 6.47 -39.14
CA GLN A 82 -1.35 5.99 -37.96
C GLN A 82 -0.64 4.84 -37.28
N LYS A 83 0.04 3.98 -38.05
CA LYS A 83 0.97 2.99 -37.47
C LYS A 83 2.07 3.68 -36.68
N ALA A 84 2.64 4.77 -37.21
CA ALA A 84 3.62 5.58 -36.49
C ALA A 84 3.03 6.23 -35.23
N GLU A 85 1.79 6.74 -35.29
CA GLU A 85 1.08 7.27 -34.10
C GLU A 85 0.86 6.19 -33.02
N MET A 86 0.45 4.98 -33.42
CA MET A 86 0.29 3.84 -32.52
C MET A 86 1.63 3.50 -31.84
N ALA A 87 2.71 3.44 -32.61
CA ALA A 87 4.05 3.15 -32.11
C ALA A 87 4.52 4.22 -31.09
N ALA A 88 4.30 5.50 -31.39
CA ALA A 88 4.61 6.58 -30.45
C ALA A 88 3.80 6.46 -29.15
N SER A 89 2.53 6.10 -29.26
CA SER A 89 1.64 5.89 -28.11
C SER A 89 2.08 4.70 -27.24
N ALA A 90 2.58 3.63 -27.85
CA ALA A 90 3.10 2.46 -27.16
C ALA A 90 4.33 2.78 -26.31
N VAL A 91 5.19 3.69 -26.79
CA VAL A 91 6.32 4.20 -25.99
C VAL A 91 5.83 4.92 -24.74
N VAL A 92 4.84 5.82 -24.86
CA VAL A 92 4.28 6.55 -23.71
C VAL A 92 3.66 5.58 -22.70
N LEU A 93 2.86 4.61 -23.17
CA LEU A 93 2.28 3.57 -22.32
C LEU A 93 3.37 2.72 -21.64
N GLY A 94 4.43 2.32 -22.35
CA GLY A 94 5.54 1.56 -21.78
C GLY A 94 6.26 2.25 -20.62
N LEU A 95 6.23 3.59 -20.59
CA LEU A 95 6.78 4.41 -19.50
C LEU A 95 5.83 4.56 -18.30
N VAL A 96 4.52 4.29 -18.45
CA VAL A 96 3.52 4.45 -17.39
C VAL A 96 3.91 3.72 -16.10
N PRO A 97 4.30 2.43 -16.12
CA PRO A 97 4.70 1.73 -14.91
C PRO A 97 5.86 2.41 -14.18
N THR A 98 6.85 2.91 -14.92
CA THR A 98 8.01 3.63 -14.36
C THR A 98 7.56 4.95 -13.73
N ILE A 99 6.76 5.75 -14.44
CA ILE A 99 6.26 7.04 -13.95
C ILE A 99 5.45 6.82 -12.66
N LEU A 100 4.50 5.89 -12.67
CA LEU A 100 3.68 5.57 -11.50
C LEU A 100 4.53 5.04 -10.36
N GLN A 101 5.59 4.29 -10.64
CA GLN A 101 6.48 3.77 -9.62
C GLN A 101 7.30 4.87 -8.93
N THR A 102 7.72 5.91 -9.65
CA THR A 102 8.41 7.06 -9.05
C THR A 102 7.50 7.87 -8.12
N LEU A 103 6.20 7.85 -8.37
CA LEU A 103 5.18 8.60 -7.63
C LEU A 103 4.36 7.74 -6.67
N GLY A 104 4.47 6.42 -6.71
CA GLY A 104 3.68 5.50 -5.89
C GLY A 104 4.20 5.41 -4.46
N SER A 105 3.36 4.95 -3.54
CA SER A 105 3.80 4.69 -2.16
C SER A 105 4.67 3.43 -2.11
N THR A 106 5.64 3.42 -1.21
CA THR A 106 6.46 2.23 -0.94
C THR A 106 5.65 1.20 -0.13
N PRO A 107 5.97 -0.11 -0.25
CA PRO A 107 5.38 -1.13 0.61
C PRO A 107 5.57 -0.86 2.10
N ALA A 108 6.71 -0.26 2.49
CA ALA A 108 6.99 0.12 3.87
C ALA A 108 6.00 1.17 4.41
N GLU A 109 5.76 2.23 3.64
CA GLU A 109 4.81 3.30 3.99
C GLU A 109 3.38 2.74 4.18
N THR A 110 2.90 1.93 3.24
CA THR A 110 1.58 1.31 3.34
C THR A 110 1.50 0.28 4.47
N ALA A 111 2.59 -0.45 4.73
CA ALA A 111 2.65 -1.44 5.81
C ALA A 111 2.55 -0.78 7.18
N LEU A 112 3.25 0.34 7.36
CA LEU A 112 3.18 1.15 8.58
C LEU A 112 1.78 1.69 8.82
N LEU A 113 1.13 2.22 7.77
CA LEU A 113 -0.26 2.65 7.86
C LEU A 113 -1.19 1.48 8.26
N ALA A 114 -0.96 0.29 7.72
CA ALA A 114 -1.77 -0.89 8.01
C ALA A 114 -1.72 -1.33 9.49
N LEU A 115 -0.70 -0.94 10.26
CA LEU A 115 -0.65 -1.19 11.71
C LEU A 115 -1.76 -0.45 12.48
N ARG A 116 -2.30 0.62 11.90
CA ARG A 116 -3.32 1.48 12.50
C ARG A 116 -4.64 1.46 11.75
N ARG A 117 -4.60 1.48 10.41
CA ARG A 117 -5.78 1.53 9.54
C ARG A 117 -5.64 0.53 8.39
N PRO A 118 -5.71 -0.79 8.68
CA PRO A 118 -5.48 -1.84 7.70
C PRO A 118 -6.42 -1.78 6.49
N PHE A 119 -7.69 -1.39 6.66
CA PHE A 119 -8.63 -1.36 5.54
C PHE A 119 -8.38 -0.16 4.63
N LEU A 120 -8.11 1.02 5.18
CA LEU A 120 -7.67 2.18 4.39
C LEU A 120 -6.38 1.88 3.64
N ALA A 121 -5.38 1.27 4.30
CA ALA A 121 -4.12 0.89 3.65
C ALA A 121 -4.33 -0.06 2.46
N PHE A 122 -5.25 -1.03 2.60
CA PHE A 122 -5.64 -1.91 1.52
C PHE A 122 -6.28 -1.16 0.35
N LEU A 123 -7.23 -0.25 0.61
CA LEU A 123 -7.85 0.57 -0.44
C LEU A 123 -6.84 1.48 -1.14
N LEU A 124 -5.88 2.05 -0.40
CA LEU A 124 -4.81 2.87 -0.97
C LEU A 124 -3.87 2.06 -1.86
N ALA A 125 -3.57 0.81 -1.49
CA ALA A 125 -2.83 -0.11 -2.34
C ALA A 125 -3.62 -0.47 -3.62
N LEU A 126 -4.94 -0.65 -3.50
CA LEU A 126 -5.83 -0.94 -4.64
C LEU A 126 -5.99 0.27 -5.58
N GLY A 127 -5.91 1.50 -5.06
CA GLY A 127 -5.98 2.75 -5.81
C GLY A 127 -4.65 3.24 -6.38
N SER A 128 -3.54 2.54 -6.09
CA SER A 128 -2.19 2.86 -6.57
C SER A 128 -1.65 1.70 -7.41
N PRO A 129 -1.84 1.70 -8.73
CA PRO A 129 -1.56 0.56 -9.61
C PRO A 129 -0.06 0.31 -9.88
N SER A 130 0.83 1.01 -9.18
CA SER A 130 2.26 0.73 -9.19
C SER A 130 2.85 0.96 -7.80
N VAL A 131 3.86 0.18 -7.47
CA VAL A 131 4.52 0.15 -6.17
C VAL A 131 5.94 0.64 -6.32
N ALA A 132 6.34 1.68 -5.59
CA ALA A 132 7.70 2.23 -5.67
C ALA A 132 8.78 1.14 -5.52
N ILE A 133 9.80 1.16 -6.41
CA ILE A 133 10.96 0.24 -6.30
C ILE A 133 11.59 0.48 -4.95
N MET A 134 11.95 -0.62 -4.29
CA MET A 134 12.62 -0.55 -3.02
C MET A 134 13.63 -1.69 -2.94
N LYS A 135 14.87 -1.33 -2.64
CA LYS A 135 15.91 -2.32 -2.34
C LYS A 135 15.63 -2.97 -0.99
N THR A 136 16.19 -4.16 -0.77
CA THR A 136 16.08 -4.89 0.50
C THR A 136 16.48 -4.03 1.71
N SER A 137 17.57 -3.27 1.59
CA SER A 137 18.06 -2.39 2.64
C SER A 137 17.19 -1.13 2.81
N GLU A 138 16.61 -0.62 1.71
CA GLU A 138 15.73 0.56 1.73
C GLU A 138 14.41 0.30 2.45
N PHE A 139 13.88 -0.93 2.44
CA PHE A 139 12.69 -1.27 3.23
C PHE A 139 12.92 -1.03 4.72
N MET A 140 13.96 -1.67 5.28
CA MET A 140 14.27 -1.54 6.70
C MET A 140 14.70 -0.12 7.05
N MET A 141 15.48 0.54 6.18
CA MET A 141 15.82 1.95 6.37
C MET A 141 14.60 2.86 6.38
N THR A 142 13.63 2.68 5.48
CA THR A 142 12.41 3.49 5.45
C THR A 142 11.56 3.27 6.69
N VAL A 143 11.41 2.02 7.12
CA VAL A 143 10.69 1.72 8.37
C VAL A 143 11.43 2.34 9.56
N ARG A 144 12.76 2.16 9.66
CA ARG A 144 13.59 2.73 10.72
C ARG A 144 13.55 4.25 10.74
N ASP A 145 13.67 4.90 9.60
CA ASP A 145 13.62 6.35 9.46
C ASP A 145 12.25 6.92 9.88
N LEU A 146 11.17 6.27 9.43
CA LEU A 146 9.80 6.65 9.81
C LEU A 146 9.49 6.39 11.29
N VAL A 147 10.05 5.34 11.88
CA VAL A 147 9.78 4.91 13.26
C VAL A 147 10.71 5.57 14.28
N GLU A 148 12.01 5.69 13.99
CA GLU A 148 13.05 6.19 14.90
C GLU A 148 13.32 7.69 14.70
N HIS A 149 13.47 8.14 13.46
CA HIS A 149 13.87 9.52 13.16
C HIS A 149 12.68 10.44 12.91
N GLY A 150 11.51 9.86 12.63
CA GLY A 150 10.31 10.60 12.27
C GLY A 150 10.51 11.42 11.01
N ASP A 151 11.45 11.05 10.15
CA ASP A 151 11.69 11.79 8.92
C ASP A 151 10.66 11.36 7.87
N THR A 152 10.11 12.34 7.17
CA THR A 152 9.38 12.12 5.93
C THR A 152 10.09 13.08 5.02
N ARG A 153 10.87 12.54 4.05
CA ARG A 153 11.53 13.32 3.00
C ARG A 153 10.77 14.62 2.74
N PRO A 154 11.43 15.79 2.76
CA PRO A 154 10.82 17.08 3.02
C PRO A 154 9.75 17.42 1.97
N THR A 155 8.52 16.99 2.21
CA THR A 155 7.33 17.53 1.57
C THR A 155 6.77 18.56 2.52
N THR A 156 6.64 19.79 2.03
CA THR A 156 6.35 21.07 2.68
C THR A 156 5.07 21.17 3.51
N ILE A 157 4.40 20.05 3.82
CA ILE A 157 3.23 20.03 4.72
C ILE A 157 3.74 20.05 6.16
N SER A 158 4.28 21.20 6.57
CA SER A 158 4.78 21.41 7.93
C SER A 158 3.64 21.26 8.93
N SER A 159 3.83 20.37 9.91
CA SER A 159 3.23 20.42 11.25
C SER A 159 1.82 21.03 11.32
N TYR A 160 0.83 20.37 10.71
CA TYR A 160 -0.56 20.69 11.00
C TYR A 160 -0.77 20.49 12.51
N ARG A 161 -1.16 21.54 13.25
CA ARG A 161 -1.39 21.44 14.70
C ARG A 161 -2.66 20.62 14.94
N TRP A 162 -2.53 19.31 14.94
CA TRP A 162 -3.60 18.32 15.20
C TRP A 162 -4.28 18.51 16.57
N ARG A 163 -3.65 19.24 17.49
CA ARG A 163 -4.09 19.43 18.88
C ARG A 163 -5.46 20.13 19.05
N HIS A 164 -5.95 20.85 18.03
CA HIS A 164 -7.19 21.66 18.11
C HIS A 164 -8.37 21.13 17.27
N VAL A 165 -8.26 19.93 16.71
CA VAL A 165 -9.31 19.38 15.83
C VAL A 165 -10.42 18.73 16.68
N THR A 166 -11.65 19.24 16.54
CA THR A 166 -12.83 18.73 17.27
C THR A 166 -13.24 17.34 16.77
N SER A 167 -13.97 16.58 17.60
CA SER A 167 -14.39 15.20 17.26
C SER A 167 -15.19 15.11 15.95
N LYS A 168 -16.01 16.13 15.63
CA LYS A 168 -16.78 16.18 14.38
C LYS A 168 -15.86 16.29 13.15
N TRP A 169 -14.81 17.11 13.24
CA TRP A 169 -13.83 17.26 12.17
C TRP A 169 -13.01 15.99 11.94
N ARG A 170 -12.67 15.25 13.00
CA ARG A 170 -11.95 13.95 12.87
C ARG A 170 -12.74 12.94 12.05
N MET A 171 -14.04 12.82 12.34
CA MET A 171 -14.94 11.95 11.57
C MET A 171 -15.08 12.43 10.12
N ALA A 172 -15.23 13.74 9.90
CA ALA A 172 -15.31 14.30 8.55
C ALA A 172 -14.04 14.02 7.73
N MET A 173 -12.85 14.14 8.32
CA MET A 173 -11.58 13.81 7.67
C MET A 173 -11.51 12.33 7.28
N SER A 174 -11.84 11.41 8.20
CA SER A 174 -11.84 9.99 7.88
C SER A 174 -12.83 9.65 6.76
N VAL A 175 -14.04 10.23 6.80
CA VAL A 175 -15.05 10.01 5.75
C VAL A 175 -14.55 10.53 4.41
N ALA A 176 -13.94 11.72 4.38
CA ALA A 176 -13.36 12.29 3.17
C ALA A 176 -12.25 11.39 2.59
N GLU A 177 -11.36 10.86 3.43
CA GLU A 177 -10.30 9.93 2.99
C GLU A 177 -10.86 8.67 2.33
N TYR A 178 -11.90 8.05 2.89
CA TYR A 178 -12.54 6.88 2.27
C TYR A 178 -13.26 7.22 0.97
N ILE A 179 -13.95 8.35 0.90
CA ILE A 179 -14.64 8.78 -0.33
C ILE A 179 -13.62 9.03 -1.44
N ILE A 180 -12.56 9.79 -1.13
CA ILE A 180 -11.50 10.13 -2.09
C ILE A 180 -10.74 8.87 -2.52
N THR A 181 -10.38 8.00 -1.58
CA THR A 181 -9.70 6.73 -1.88
C THR A 181 -10.62 5.80 -2.69
N GLY A 182 -11.89 5.70 -2.33
CA GLY A 182 -12.88 4.91 -3.06
C GLY A 182 -13.06 5.37 -4.51
N ALA A 183 -13.07 6.69 -4.74
CA ALA A 183 -13.08 7.26 -6.08
C ALA A 183 -11.79 6.92 -6.86
N ALA A 184 -10.63 7.00 -6.22
CA ALA A 184 -9.35 6.62 -6.84
C ALA A 184 -9.32 5.13 -7.22
N VAL A 185 -9.80 4.25 -6.33
CA VAL A 185 -9.95 2.80 -6.57
C VAL A 185 -10.89 2.53 -7.74
N ALA A 186 -12.09 3.11 -7.72
CA ALA A 186 -13.07 2.93 -8.78
C ALA A 186 -12.50 3.37 -10.14
N ASN A 187 -11.77 4.50 -10.17
CA ASN A 187 -11.08 4.97 -11.36
C ASN A 187 -10.02 3.99 -11.85
N VAL A 188 -9.15 3.46 -10.97
CA VAL A 188 -8.11 2.48 -11.34
C VAL A 188 -8.71 1.19 -11.88
N ILE A 189 -9.72 0.64 -11.19
CA ILE A 189 -10.43 -0.57 -11.64
C ILE A 189 -11.09 -0.33 -13.00
N TYR A 190 -11.78 0.80 -13.16
CA TYR A 190 -12.42 1.16 -14.42
C TYR A 190 -11.40 1.24 -15.56
N LEU A 191 -10.25 1.90 -15.34
CA LEU A 191 -9.20 2.01 -16.35
C LEU A 191 -8.58 0.65 -16.69
N ALA A 192 -8.31 -0.19 -15.69
CA ALA A 192 -7.73 -1.51 -15.91
C ALA A 192 -8.67 -2.41 -16.73
N VAL A 193 -9.97 -2.39 -16.42
CA VAL A 193 -11.00 -3.10 -17.19
C VAL A 193 -11.12 -2.51 -18.59
N GLN A 194 -11.22 -1.18 -18.71
CA GLN A 194 -11.35 -0.50 -20.00
C GLN A 194 -10.17 -0.83 -20.93
N LEU A 195 -8.94 -0.84 -20.42
CA LEU A 195 -7.77 -1.25 -21.18
C LEU A 195 -7.82 -2.72 -21.60
N GLY A 196 -8.22 -3.61 -20.69
CA GLY A 196 -8.30 -5.03 -20.97
C GLY A 196 -9.30 -5.40 -22.06
N PHE A 197 -10.40 -4.66 -22.17
CA PHE A 197 -11.43 -4.90 -23.19
C PHE A 197 -11.21 -4.12 -24.48
N ASN A 198 -10.74 -2.88 -24.41
CA ASN A 198 -10.69 -1.97 -25.57
C ASN A 198 -9.32 -1.91 -26.25
N ALA A 199 -8.30 -2.57 -25.69
CA ALA A 199 -6.99 -2.71 -26.31
C ALA A 199 -6.57 -4.18 -26.31
N ILE A 200 -5.64 -4.52 -27.20
CA ILE A 200 -5.15 -5.88 -27.40
C ILE A 200 -3.66 -5.93 -27.06
N VAL A 201 -3.25 -6.87 -26.21
CA VAL A 201 -1.84 -7.14 -25.88
C VAL A 201 -1.21 -8.00 -26.96
N MET A 202 -0.24 -7.46 -27.71
CA MET A 202 0.28 -8.09 -28.93
C MET A 202 0.90 -9.48 -28.71
N PHE A 203 1.56 -9.73 -27.58
CA PHE A 203 2.19 -11.03 -27.30
C PHE A 203 1.23 -12.08 -26.69
N ALA A 204 0.03 -11.66 -26.28
CA ALA A 204 -1.00 -12.53 -25.71
C ALA A 204 -2.41 -12.02 -26.07
N PRO A 205 -2.72 -11.88 -27.37
CA PRO A 205 -3.92 -11.20 -27.85
C PRO A 205 -5.20 -11.95 -27.50
N GLU A 206 -5.12 -13.23 -27.13
CA GLU A 206 -6.22 -14.05 -26.63
C GLU A 206 -6.63 -13.75 -25.18
N THR A 207 -6.07 -12.72 -24.53
CA THR A 207 -6.32 -12.43 -23.12
C THR A 207 -6.79 -10.99 -22.88
N ILE A 208 -7.86 -10.83 -22.09
CA ILE A 208 -8.39 -9.53 -21.64
C ILE A 208 -7.88 -9.10 -20.26
N PHE A 209 -7.26 -10.02 -19.52
CA PHE A 209 -6.98 -9.83 -18.09
C PHE A 209 -5.53 -9.41 -17.78
N MET A 210 -4.65 -9.27 -18.78
CA MET A 210 -3.23 -8.93 -18.54
C MET A 210 -3.07 -7.59 -17.81
N VAL A 211 -3.78 -6.55 -18.24
CA VAL A 211 -3.72 -5.22 -17.59
C VAL A 211 -4.34 -5.24 -16.19
N PRO A 212 -5.54 -5.83 -15.97
CA PRO A 212 -6.04 -6.09 -14.62
C PRO A 212 -5.07 -6.88 -13.74
N LEU A 213 -4.46 -7.94 -14.27
CA LEU A 213 -3.51 -8.79 -13.54
C LEU A 213 -2.30 -7.98 -13.05
N TRP A 214 -1.70 -7.17 -13.92
CA TRP A 214 -0.65 -6.24 -13.53
C TRP A 214 -1.13 -5.22 -12.49
N THR A 215 -2.33 -4.68 -12.64
CA THR A 215 -2.88 -3.69 -11.69
C THR A 215 -3.03 -4.30 -10.30
N PHE A 216 -3.55 -5.53 -10.19
CA PHE A 216 -3.87 -6.16 -8.92
C PHE A 216 -2.69 -6.90 -8.27
N ILE A 217 -1.63 -7.25 -9.01
CA ILE A 217 -0.42 -7.83 -8.40
C ILE A 217 0.23 -6.85 -7.39
N CYS A 218 0.05 -5.54 -7.60
CA CYS A 218 0.50 -4.50 -6.66
C CYS A 218 -0.09 -4.67 -5.25
N VAL A 219 -1.35 -5.12 -5.15
CA VAL A 219 -2.00 -5.39 -3.87
C VAL A 219 -1.28 -6.50 -3.11
N ILE A 220 -0.86 -7.56 -3.82
CA ILE A 220 -0.11 -8.67 -3.23
C ILE A 220 1.24 -8.18 -2.69
N ILE A 221 1.93 -7.30 -3.43
CA ILE A 221 3.20 -6.70 -3.00
C ILE A 221 3.00 -5.88 -1.71
N HIS A 222 1.97 -5.02 -1.66
CA HIS A 222 1.68 -4.25 -0.44
C HIS A 222 1.31 -5.15 0.76
N LEU A 223 0.51 -6.19 0.54
CA LEU A 223 0.20 -7.19 1.57
C LEU A 223 1.46 -7.94 2.05
N GLY A 224 2.40 -8.21 1.15
CA GLY A 224 3.71 -8.76 1.50
C GLY A 224 4.50 -7.84 2.43
N GLY A 225 4.51 -6.53 2.14
CA GLY A 225 5.10 -5.52 3.02
C GLY A 225 4.46 -5.49 4.41
N VAL A 226 3.12 -5.56 4.46
CA VAL A 226 2.35 -5.63 5.71
C VAL A 226 2.75 -6.87 6.52
N LEU A 227 2.80 -8.05 5.87
CA LEU A 227 3.20 -9.30 6.51
C LEU A 227 4.62 -9.22 7.09
N ILE A 228 5.58 -8.73 6.32
CA ILE A 228 6.97 -8.56 6.76
C ILE A 228 7.02 -7.67 8.00
N LEU A 229 6.29 -6.54 7.98
CA LEU A 229 6.29 -5.61 9.10
C LEU A 229 5.68 -6.21 10.37
N TYR A 230 4.57 -6.95 10.24
CA TYR A 230 3.98 -7.69 11.37
C TYR A 230 4.93 -8.77 11.94
N LEU A 231 5.80 -9.35 11.13
CA LEU A 231 6.81 -10.30 11.59
C LEU A 231 7.99 -9.59 12.26
N LYS A 232 8.35 -8.36 11.84
CA LYS A 232 9.44 -7.56 12.42
C LYS A 232 9.06 -6.77 13.67
N LEU A 233 7.81 -6.36 13.81
CA LEU A 233 7.37 -5.50 14.90
C LEU A 233 6.49 -6.23 15.89
N LYS A 234 6.73 -5.98 17.18
CA LYS A 234 5.81 -6.29 18.27
C LYS A 234 5.09 -5.00 18.65
N ILE A 235 3.76 -5.03 18.60
CA ILE A 235 2.90 -3.91 19.02
C ILE A 235 2.50 -4.16 20.47
N GLU A 236 2.81 -3.22 21.35
CA GLU A 236 2.33 -3.22 22.73
C GLU A 236 1.26 -2.12 22.89
N ASN A 237 0.05 -2.54 23.27
CA ASN A 237 -1.12 -1.66 23.40
C ASN A 237 -1.11 -0.84 24.70
N ASN A 238 -0.17 -1.11 25.59
CA ASN A 238 -0.01 -0.34 26.82
C ASN A 238 1.01 0.76 26.54
N GLY A 239 0.52 1.92 26.08
CA GLY A 239 1.29 3.16 26.23
C GLY A 239 1.65 3.36 27.71
N PRO A 240 2.60 4.25 28.05
CA PRO A 240 2.89 4.54 29.45
C PRO A 240 1.56 4.89 30.12
N GLN A 241 1.19 4.16 31.17
CA GLN A 241 0.22 4.69 32.11
C GLN A 241 0.84 6.02 32.53
N ALA A 242 0.21 7.14 32.16
CA ALA A 242 0.47 8.36 32.87
C ALA A 242 0.14 8.04 34.32
N GLY A 243 1.17 7.68 35.10
CA GLY A 243 1.08 7.67 36.54
C GLY A 243 0.48 9.02 36.94
N PRO A 244 -0.35 9.06 38.00
CA PRO A 244 -0.91 10.33 38.44
C PRO A 244 0.24 11.32 38.53
N VAL A 245 0.14 12.42 37.77
CA VAL A 245 1.09 13.52 37.83
C VAL A 245 1.07 13.96 39.28
N HIS A 246 2.03 13.47 40.07
CA HIS A 246 2.27 13.97 41.41
C HIS A 246 2.69 15.40 41.19
N GLN A 247 1.72 16.27 41.41
CA GLN A 247 1.83 17.69 41.47
C GLN A 247 3.03 18.00 42.38
N MET A 248 4.17 18.34 41.79
CA MET A 248 5.27 18.95 42.51
C MET A 248 4.76 20.31 42.99
N ARG A 249 4.22 20.34 44.21
CA ARG A 249 3.92 21.57 44.92
C ARG A 249 4.28 21.44 46.40
N ASN A 250 5.46 22.01 46.66
CA ASN A 250 6.03 22.49 47.92
C ASN A 250 6.60 21.47 48.92
N PRO A 251 7.87 21.64 49.34
CA PRO A 251 8.42 20.94 50.50
C PRO A 251 7.89 21.61 51.78
N GLU A 252 7.07 20.90 52.54
CA GLU A 252 6.84 21.22 53.95
C GLU A 252 7.79 20.43 54.86
N PRO A 253 8.14 20.96 56.04
CA PRO A 253 9.29 20.53 56.80
C PRO A 253 9.05 19.22 57.54
N TYR A 254 10.13 18.46 57.61
CA TYR A 254 10.32 17.24 58.38
C TYR A 254 9.69 17.30 59.79
N SER A 255 8.72 16.44 60.07
CA SER A 255 8.35 16.08 61.44
C SER A 255 8.16 14.57 61.56
N ASN A 256 8.88 14.00 62.53
CA ASN A 256 8.90 12.59 62.87
C ASN A 256 7.61 12.19 63.58
N SER A 257 6.96 11.11 63.12
CA SER A 257 6.11 10.30 63.99
C SER A 257 5.86 8.92 63.39
N SER A 258 6.45 7.94 64.07
CA SER A 258 6.24 6.51 63.96
C SER A 258 4.84 6.11 64.40
N SER A 259 4.09 5.42 63.54
CA SER A 259 3.04 4.48 63.95
C SER A 259 2.64 3.61 62.75
N GLY A 260 2.84 2.30 62.88
CA GLY A 260 2.48 1.32 61.87
C GLY A 260 0.97 1.21 61.67
N GLN A 261 0.55 1.08 60.42
CA GLN A 261 -0.75 0.51 60.07
C GLN A 261 -0.60 -0.50 58.94
N GLN A 262 -0.92 -1.72 59.32
CA GLN A 262 -0.93 -2.96 58.57
C GLN A 262 -2.20 -2.96 57.70
N TYR A 263 -2.07 -2.82 56.38
CA TYR A 263 -3.21 -2.89 55.47
C TYR A 263 -3.55 -4.35 55.12
N HIS A 264 -4.73 -4.77 55.54
CA HIS A 264 -5.37 -6.02 55.13
C HIS A 264 -5.77 -5.94 53.65
N SER A 265 -5.18 -6.80 52.81
CA SER A 265 -5.62 -7.02 51.43
C SER A 265 -6.78 -8.01 51.43
N THR A 266 -8.01 -7.54 51.22
CA THR A 266 -9.16 -8.39 50.90
C THR A 266 -9.18 -8.66 49.41
N ALA A 267 -8.82 -9.89 49.04
CA ALA A 267 -8.99 -10.42 47.70
C ALA A 267 -10.48 -10.61 47.41
N VAL A 268 -11.03 -9.83 46.47
CA VAL A 268 -12.35 -10.08 45.87
C VAL A 268 -12.12 -10.78 44.54
N SER A 269 -12.32 -12.09 44.53
CA SER A 269 -12.36 -12.95 43.35
C SER A 269 -13.72 -12.79 42.63
N GLY A 270 -13.71 -12.24 41.41
CA GLY A 270 -14.84 -12.24 40.47
C GLY A 270 -14.55 -13.12 39.24
N PRO A 271 -15.56 -13.72 38.58
CA PRO A 271 -15.41 -14.80 37.59
C PRO A 271 -14.98 -14.31 36.19
N PRO A 272 -14.52 -15.21 35.29
CA PRO A 272 -13.92 -14.83 34.00
C PRO A 272 -14.99 -14.36 33.00
N SER A 273 -14.85 -13.13 32.50
CA SER A 273 -15.77 -12.48 31.54
C SER A 273 -15.16 -12.42 30.12
N ASP A 274 -14.79 -13.57 29.57
CA ASP A 274 -14.10 -13.65 28.27
C ASP A 274 -14.96 -13.21 27.07
N SER A 275 -16.30 -13.30 27.16
CA SER A 275 -17.22 -12.94 26.07
C SER A 275 -17.43 -11.42 25.92
N ILE A 276 -17.40 -10.67 27.03
CA ILE A 276 -17.52 -9.19 27.02
C ILE A 276 -16.20 -8.56 26.55
N GLY A 277 -15.07 -9.17 26.89
CA GLY A 277 -13.74 -8.74 26.41
C GLY A 277 -13.59 -8.84 24.89
N ILE A 278 -14.10 -9.90 24.25
CA ILE A 278 -14.00 -10.09 22.79
C ILE A 278 -14.86 -9.08 22.02
N LEU A 279 -16.10 -8.83 22.47
CA LEU A 279 -16.98 -7.84 21.86
C LEU A 279 -16.43 -6.41 22.01
N ARG A 280 -15.91 -6.06 23.19
CA ARG A 280 -15.26 -4.77 23.44
C ARG A 280 -13.98 -4.60 22.61
N ARG A 281 -13.21 -5.67 22.40
CA ARG A 281 -12.00 -5.66 21.56
C ARG A 281 -12.30 -5.53 20.07
N ARG A 282 -13.45 -6.02 19.59
CA ARG A 282 -13.88 -5.82 18.19
C ARG A 282 -14.40 -4.41 17.93
N THR A 283 -15.10 -3.81 18.88
CA THR A 283 -15.63 -2.44 18.72
C THR A 283 -14.53 -1.39 18.74
N THR A 284 -13.46 -1.57 19.54
CA THR A 284 -12.31 -0.65 19.53
C THR A 284 -11.54 -0.68 18.21
N VAL A 285 -11.32 -1.87 17.63
CA VAL A 285 -10.61 -2.02 16.33
C VAL A 285 -11.37 -1.35 15.19
N LEU A 286 -12.71 -1.46 15.16
CA LEU A 286 -13.52 -0.77 14.15
C LEU A 286 -13.53 0.75 14.35
N SER A 287 -13.57 1.24 15.60
CA SER A 287 -13.51 2.67 15.86
C SER A 287 -12.14 3.29 15.54
N GLU A 288 -11.05 2.52 15.70
CA GLU A 288 -9.70 2.93 15.32
C GLU A 288 -9.58 3.10 13.80
N GLU A 289 -10.21 2.23 13.00
CA GLU A 289 -10.18 2.30 11.53
C GLU A 289 -10.79 3.61 10.98
N PHE A 290 -11.87 4.10 11.60
CA PHE A 290 -12.55 5.36 11.22
C PHE A 290 -12.01 6.60 11.94
N THR A 291 -10.89 6.45 12.66
CA THR A 291 -10.21 7.57 13.32
C THR A 291 -8.87 7.79 12.61
N PRO A 292 -8.59 8.99 12.06
CA PRO A 292 -7.31 9.28 11.43
C PRO A 292 -6.15 8.99 12.40
N ALA A 293 -5.01 8.52 11.87
CA ALA A 293 -3.91 8.02 12.69
C ALA A 293 -3.39 9.03 13.73
N ALA A 294 -3.49 10.33 13.43
CA ALA A 294 -3.12 11.44 14.31
C ALA A 294 -3.94 11.55 15.61
N PHE A 295 -5.10 10.89 15.69
CA PHE A 295 -6.03 10.99 16.82
C PHE A 295 -6.25 9.67 17.54
N GLN A 296 -5.59 8.60 17.11
CA GLN A 296 -5.67 7.30 17.74
C GLN A 296 -4.80 7.25 19.01
N GLU A 297 -5.09 6.29 19.89
CA GLU A 297 -4.28 6.08 21.09
C GLU A 297 -2.82 5.73 20.73
N PRO A 298 -1.86 6.11 21.59
CA PRO A 298 -0.48 5.80 21.33
C PRO A 298 -0.18 4.31 21.35
N LYS A 299 0.56 3.84 20.33
CA LYS A 299 1.05 2.46 20.25
C LYS A 299 2.56 2.45 20.48
N ARG A 300 3.03 1.47 21.24
CA ARG A 300 4.47 1.24 21.46
C ARG A 300 4.94 0.18 20.48
N LEU A 301 5.96 0.52 19.69
CA LEU A 301 6.56 -0.39 18.71
C LEU A 301 7.90 -0.87 19.24
N ARG A 302 8.11 -2.19 19.21
CA ARG A 302 9.39 -2.82 19.55
C ARG A 302 9.82 -3.75 18.43
N TRP A 303 11.10 -3.72 18.05
CA TRP A 303 11.63 -4.68 17.09
C TRP A 303 11.67 -6.09 17.67
N ARG A 304 11.26 -7.05 16.85
CA ARG A 304 11.50 -8.47 17.06
C ARG A 304 12.89 -8.83 16.52
N GLN A 305 13.53 -9.79 17.16
CA GLN A 305 14.78 -10.38 16.65
C GLN A 305 14.67 -10.78 15.19
N GLU A 306 15.77 -10.58 14.47
CA GLU A 306 15.83 -10.89 13.05
C GLU A 306 15.76 -12.40 12.82
N THR A 307 14.94 -12.79 11.86
CA THR A 307 14.86 -14.18 11.41
C THR A 307 15.25 -14.26 9.95
N ILE A 308 15.93 -15.35 9.57
CA ILE A 308 16.32 -15.63 8.18
C ILE A 308 15.10 -15.56 7.25
N LEU A 309 13.95 -16.07 7.71
CA LEU A 309 12.69 -16.02 6.98
C LEU A 309 12.30 -14.59 6.59
N VAL A 310 12.42 -13.63 7.50
CA VAL A 310 12.03 -12.25 7.19
C VAL A 310 12.97 -11.61 6.19
N ASN A 311 14.28 -11.84 6.30
CA ASN A 311 15.25 -11.33 5.33
C ASN A 311 14.99 -11.91 3.94
N PHE A 312 14.66 -13.21 3.87
CA PHE A 312 14.23 -13.85 2.62
C PHE A 312 12.94 -13.21 2.06
N LEU A 313 11.93 -12.95 2.89
CA LEU A 313 10.69 -12.30 2.45
C LEU A 313 10.92 -10.87 1.93
N ILE A 314 11.80 -10.09 2.56
CA ILE A 314 12.16 -8.74 2.07
C ILE A 314 12.87 -8.84 0.70
N TRP A 315 13.74 -9.83 0.51
CA TRP A 315 14.37 -10.07 -0.78
C TRP A 315 13.35 -10.44 -1.87
N VAL A 316 12.42 -11.36 -1.56
CA VAL A 316 11.32 -11.73 -2.47
C VAL A 316 10.45 -10.52 -2.80
N LEU A 317 10.11 -9.70 -1.81
CA LEU A 317 9.33 -8.48 -2.01
C LEU A 317 10.03 -7.50 -2.95
N SER A 318 11.34 -7.29 -2.76
CA SER A 318 12.16 -6.41 -3.60
C SER A 318 12.16 -6.88 -5.05
N ILE A 319 12.38 -8.19 -5.29
CA ILE A 319 12.26 -8.78 -6.63
C ILE A 319 10.84 -8.63 -7.19
N GLY A 320 9.82 -8.82 -6.36
CA GLY A 320 8.41 -8.62 -6.75
C GLY A 320 8.15 -7.21 -7.28
N THR A 321 8.70 -6.17 -6.65
CA THR A 321 8.56 -4.78 -7.15
C THR A 321 9.22 -4.56 -8.51
N LEU A 322 10.36 -5.22 -8.76
CA LEU A 322 11.05 -5.18 -10.05
C LEU A 322 10.28 -5.95 -11.13
N ILE A 323 9.77 -7.14 -10.81
CA ILE A 323 8.94 -7.94 -11.73
C ILE A 323 7.68 -7.15 -12.11
N ASN A 324 7.02 -6.49 -11.15
CA ASN A 324 5.84 -5.66 -11.43
C ASN A 324 6.15 -4.52 -12.41
N LEU A 325 7.31 -3.87 -12.28
CA LEU A 325 7.76 -2.83 -13.21
C LEU A 325 7.95 -3.41 -14.62
N VAL A 326 8.76 -4.46 -14.74
CA VAL A 326 9.11 -5.06 -16.03
C VAL A 326 7.86 -5.60 -16.73
N LEU A 327 7.02 -6.34 -15.99
CA LEU A 327 5.76 -6.89 -16.49
C LEU A 327 4.83 -5.78 -16.96
N GLY A 328 4.69 -4.70 -16.19
CA GLY A 328 3.93 -3.54 -16.60
C GLY A 328 4.44 -2.95 -17.89
N SER A 329 5.75 -2.66 -17.97
CA SER A 329 6.32 -2.00 -19.14
C SER A 329 6.17 -2.87 -20.39
N MET A 330 6.33 -4.18 -20.24
CA MET A 330 6.06 -5.14 -21.31
C MET A 330 4.59 -5.13 -21.75
N ILE A 331 3.64 -5.25 -20.81
CA ILE A 331 2.20 -5.26 -21.14
C ILE A 331 1.81 -3.94 -21.83
N PHE A 332 2.09 -2.81 -21.21
CA PHE A 332 1.66 -1.50 -21.71
C PHE A 332 2.30 -1.10 -23.04
N SER A 333 3.58 -1.43 -23.26
CA SER A 333 4.24 -1.17 -24.55
C SER A 333 3.78 -2.09 -25.68
N SER A 334 3.12 -3.20 -25.35
CA SER A 334 2.60 -4.17 -26.33
C SER A 334 1.12 -4.01 -26.64
N LEU A 335 0.43 -3.07 -25.98
CA LEU A 335 -0.96 -2.80 -26.32
C LEU A 335 -1.03 -2.32 -27.79
N LEU A 336 -2.15 -2.58 -28.46
CA LEU A 336 -2.47 -2.06 -29.80
C LEU A 336 -3.77 -1.24 -29.82
N PHE A 337 -3.99 -0.52 -30.93
CA PHE A 337 -5.24 0.17 -31.28
C PHE A 337 -5.67 1.33 -30.38
N PHE A 338 -4.73 2.21 -30.06
CA PHE A 338 -4.99 3.47 -29.35
C PHE A 338 -4.31 4.65 -30.04
N SER A 339 -4.91 5.82 -29.84
CA SER A 339 -4.32 7.10 -30.17
C SER A 339 -3.46 7.65 -29.04
N VAL A 340 -2.51 8.53 -29.39
CA VAL A 340 -1.72 9.31 -28.41
C VAL A 340 -2.66 10.07 -27.48
N ARG A 341 -3.78 10.60 -28.00
CA ARG A 341 -4.73 11.38 -27.22
C ARG A 341 -5.39 10.56 -26.10
N ASP A 342 -5.84 9.35 -26.42
CA ASP A 342 -6.46 8.45 -25.45
C ASP A 342 -5.44 8.01 -24.39
N VAL A 343 -4.22 7.71 -24.83
CA VAL A 343 -3.10 7.36 -23.94
C VAL A 343 -2.83 8.47 -22.94
N LEU A 344 -2.68 9.72 -23.37
CA LEU A 344 -2.37 10.83 -22.47
C LEU A 344 -3.46 11.04 -21.40
N LEU A 345 -4.74 10.93 -21.77
CA LEU A 345 -5.86 11.02 -20.83
C LEU A 345 -5.81 9.88 -19.81
N LEU A 346 -5.49 8.68 -20.27
CA LEU A 346 -5.41 7.48 -19.44
C LEU A 346 -4.24 7.55 -18.46
N VAL A 347 -3.05 7.96 -18.93
CA VAL A 347 -1.88 8.21 -18.08
C VAL A 347 -2.21 9.27 -17.02
N ALA A 348 -2.83 10.39 -17.41
CA ALA A 348 -3.21 11.44 -16.49
C ALA A 348 -4.17 10.94 -15.40
N ARG A 349 -5.15 10.10 -15.74
CA ARG A 349 -6.07 9.52 -14.75
C ARG A 349 -5.38 8.56 -13.79
N TYR A 350 -4.46 7.71 -14.26
CA TYR A 350 -3.67 6.86 -13.36
C TYR A 350 -2.76 7.68 -12.43
N LEU A 351 -2.14 8.72 -12.98
CA LEU A 351 -1.30 9.66 -12.22
C LEU A 351 -2.09 10.33 -11.09
N VAL A 352 -3.29 10.85 -11.39
CA VAL A 352 -4.13 11.51 -10.38
C VAL A 352 -4.51 10.54 -9.26
N SER A 353 -4.98 9.32 -9.58
CA SER A 353 -5.27 8.30 -8.56
C SER A 353 -4.05 8.01 -7.67
N THR A 354 -2.88 7.81 -8.29
CA THR A 354 -1.63 7.50 -7.57
C THR A 354 -1.19 8.64 -6.66
N LEU A 355 -1.22 9.88 -7.14
CA LEU A 355 -0.85 11.07 -6.37
C LEU A 355 -1.81 11.30 -5.19
N VAL A 356 -3.11 11.09 -5.40
CA VAL A 356 -4.13 11.19 -4.35
C VAL A 356 -3.89 10.14 -3.28
N CYS A 357 -3.71 8.87 -3.65
CA CYS A 357 -3.41 7.80 -2.71
C CYS A 357 -2.11 8.08 -1.94
N ARG A 358 -1.05 8.54 -2.61
CA ARG A 358 0.20 8.94 -1.96
C ARG A 358 0.02 10.10 -0.99
N ALA A 359 -0.76 11.11 -1.34
CA ALA A 359 -1.03 12.24 -0.46
C ALA A 359 -1.71 11.78 0.84
N ILE A 360 -2.72 10.90 0.74
CA ILE A 360 -3.40 10.33 1.91
C ILE A 360 -2.44 9.50 2.77
N VAL A 361 -1.63 8.61 2.15
CA VAL A 361 -0.60 7.84 2.89
C VAL A 361 0.34 8.79 3.65
N ARG A 362 0.80 9.87 3.02
CA ARG A 362 1.70 10.84 3.65
C ARG A 362 1.05 11.62 4.79
N ILE A 363 -0.22 12.01 4.64
CA ILE A 363 -0.98 12.69 5.70
C ILE A 363 -1.13 11.76 6.92
N GLU A 364 -1.54 10.51 6.71
CA GLU A 364 -1.76 9.56 7.79
C GLU A 364 -0.45 9.15 8.49
N LEU A 365 0.62 8.93 7.74
CA LEU A 365 1.94 8.66 8.33
C LEU A 365 2.48 9.85 9.10
N SER A 366 2.24 11.09 8.62
CA SER A 366 2.59 12.30 9.37
C SER A 366 1.82 12.39 10.70
N GLY A 367 0.53 12.04 10.68
CA GLY A 367 -0.29 11.94 11.89
C GLY A 367 0.23 10.88 12.88
N MET A 368 0.58 9.71 12.38
CA MET A 368 1.08 8.59 13.18
C MET A 368 2.33 8.97 14.03
N LYS A 369 3.18 9.87 13.52
CA LYS A 369 4.41 10.31 14.21
C LYS A 369 4.13 11.04 15.51
N GLU A 370 3.05 11.81 15.59
CA GLU A 370 2.73 12.60 16.80
C GLU A 370 2.19 11.71 17.93
N CYS A 371 1.84 10.45 17.64
CA CYS A 371 1.17 9.54 18.58
C CYS A 371 1.84 8.16 18.68
N THR A 372 3.06 7.95 18.17
CA THR A 372 3.73 6.65 18.27
C THR A 372 5.04 6.81 19.02
N PHE A 373 5.27 5.95 20.02
CA PHE A 373 6.47 5.95 20.84
C PHE A 373 7.29 4.70 20.53
N TYR A 374 8.61 4.86 20.47
CA TYR A 374 9.54 3.79 20.19
C TYR A 374 10.48 3.60 21.38
N GLU A 375 10.73 2.35 21.76
CA GLU A 375 11.71 1.99 22.77
C GLU A 375 12.96 1.46 22.05
N GLY A 376 14.02 2.28 22.06
CA GLY A 376 15.33 1.86 21.56
C GLY A 376 15.87 0.71 22.39
N LEU A 377 16.50 -0.27 21.73
CA LEU A 377 17.35 -1.20 22.45
C LEU A 377 18.60 -0.42 22.85
N ASP A 378 18.78 -0.18 24.14
CA ASP A 378 20.05 0.30 24.67
C ASP A 378 21.14 -0.70 24.28
N GLU A 379 22.04 -0.28 23.39
CA GLU A 379 23.13 -1.09 22.85
C GLU A 379 24.31 -1.25 23.85
N ASN A 380 24.06 -1.16 25.16
CA ASN A 380 25.07 -1.37 26.20
C ASN A 380 24.59 -2.41 27.21
N GLY A 381 24.58 -3.66 26.77
CA GLY A 381 24.52 -4.82 27.66
C GLY A 381 25.92 -5.20 28.15
N ASP A 382 26.56 -4.35 28.95
CA ASP A 382 27.72 -4.77 29.76
C ASP A 382 27.30 -4.93 31.21
N GLY A 383 27.18 -6.20 31.61
CA GLY A 383 26.91 -6.60 32.98
C GLY A 383 28.11 -6.33 33.88
N HIS A 384 28.10 -5.21 34.58
CA HIS A 384 28.83 -5.07 35.83
C HIS A 384 27.93 -4.48 36.92
N GLY A 385 27.69 -5.29 37.96
CA GLY A 385 27.11 -4.83 39.20
C GLY A 385 28.03 -3.80 39.86
N GLY A 386 27.49 -2.62 40.14
CA GLY A 386 28.20 -1.55 40.81
C GLY A 386 27.26 -0.42 41.19
N GLN A 387 26.90 -0.38 42.48
CA GLN A 387 26.43 0.75 43.27
C GLN A 387 25.58 1.82 42.57
N ALA A 388 24.29 1.81 42.95
CA ALA A 388 23.41 2.96 42.89
C ALA A 388 24.07 4.18 43.55
N VAL A 389 24.54 5.12 42.73
CA VAL A 389 24.78 6.50 43.13
C VAL A 389 23.58 7.30 42.67
N ALA A 390 22.86 7.82 43.66
CA ALA A 390 21.70 8.67 43.51
C ALA A 390 22.04 9.92 42.68
N ALA A 391 21.69 9.88 41.40
CA ALA A 391 21.36 11.05 40.61
C ALA A 391 20.14 10.64 39.76
N GLY A 392 18.98 11.21 40.08
CA GLY A 392 17.73 10.92 39.39
C GLY A 392 17.82 11.28 37.92
N PHE A 393 17.99 10.27 37.08
CA PHE A 393 17.67 10.33 35.66
C PHE A 393 16.77 9.13 35.42
N GLU A 394 15.47 9.38 35.56
CA GLU A 394 14.42 8.51 35.04
C GLU A 394 14.73 8.31 33.56
N SER A 395 14.61 7.09 33.05
CA SER A 395 14.84 6.76 31.64
C SER A 395 13.90 7.60 30.77
N ASP A 396 14.37 8.77 30.34
CA ASP A 396 13.55 9.80 29.72
C ASP A 396 13.07 9.32 28.35
N MET A 397 11.82 8.88 28.32
CA MET A 397 11.06 8.63 27.10
C MET A 397 10.79 9.98 26.41
N VAL A 398 11.56 10.28 25.37
CA VAL A 398 11.40 11.51 24.58
C VAL A 398 10.42 11.25 23.42
N PRO A 399 9.30 12.00 23.29
CA PRO A 399 8.46 11.98 22.08
C PRO A 399 9.31 12.24 20.83
N LEU A 400 9.07 11.53 19.71
CA LEU A 400 9.87 11.63 18.47
C LEU A 400 10.15 13.08 18.02
N LYS A 401 9.18 13.97 18.24
CA LYS A 401 9.27 15.40 17.93
C LYS A 401 10.35 16.15 18.74
N GLN A 402 10.57 15.77 20.00
CA GLN A 402 11.57 16.38 20.88
C GLN A 402 12.97 15.84 20.57
N MET A 403 13.10 14.59 20.10
CA MET A 403 14.39 14.04 19.67
C MET A 403 14.97 14.83 18.49
N HIS A 404 14.12 15.27 17.55
CA HIS A 404 14.52 16.08 16.40
C HIS A 404 14.96 17.52 16.79
N GLN A 405 14.37 18.10 17.83
CA GLN A 405 14.81 19.40 18.37
C GLN A 405 16.16 19.27 19.09
N TYR A 406 16.38 18.17 19.80
CA TYR A 406 17.61 17.90 20.53
C TYR A 406 18.81 17.65 19.59
N GLN A 407 18.62 16.90 18.50
CA GLN A 407 19.67 16.68 17.50
C GLN A 407 20.06 17.95 16.73
N ARG A 408 19.11 18.85 16.44
CA ARG A 408 19.42 20.18 15.84
C ARG A 408 20.18 21.09 16.78
N GLN A 409 20.02 20.94 18.10
CA GLN A 409 20.78 21.71 19.08
C GLN A 409 22.21 21.22 19.28
N MET A 410 22.52 19.95 18.96
CA MET A 410 23.89 19.41 19.05
C MET A 410 24.72 19.56 17.77
N SER A 411 24.10 19.96 16.66
CA SER A 411 24.75 20.12 15.35
C SER A 411 25.12 21.57 15.02
N ASN A 412 24.81 22.50 15.93
CA ASN A 412 25.33 23.86 16.00
C ASN A 412 26.22 23.98 17.24
#